data_AF-A0A3D0W8F0-F1
#
_entry.id   AF-A0A3D0W8F0-F1
#
_cell.length_a   1.000
_cell.length_b   1.000
_cell.length_c   1.000
_cell.angle_alpha   90.00
_cell.angle_beta   90.00
_cell.angle_gamma   90.00
#
_symmetry.space_group_name_H-M   'P 1'
#
loop_
_entity.id
_entity.type
_entity.pdbx_description
1 polymer ?
#
loop_
_entity_poly.entity_id
_entity_poly.type
_entity_poly.pdbx_seq_one_letter_code
_entity_poly.pdbx_strand_id
1 'polypeptide(L)'
;AALVGASVTRAVLVGGAVWLAMAIWGVDVWPRHPLSILWFGLFGAAMLALAGVMTSMWAEKFDHAAAVTNFVIAPLSLLSGTFYSVEALSPTFRAISHANPFFYIISGFRYGFLERADSNIVVGGVVLLAVDVALAVACYVLLRRGWRIKS
;
A
#
# COMPACT_ATOMS: atom_id res chain seq x y z
N ALA A 1 7.91 2.81 15.74
CA ALA A 1 6.64 3.57 15.81
C ALA A 1 6.77 4.96 15.17
N ALA A 2 7.70 5.82 15.61
CA ALA A 2 7.84 7.18 15.08
C ALA A 2 8.02 7.25 13.54
N LEU A 3 8.90 6.42 12.97
CA LEU A 3 9.12 6.37 11.51
C LEU A 3 7.84 6.02 10.73
N VAL A 4 7.12 5.00 11.20
CA VAL A 4 5.86 4.55 10.58
C VAL A 4 4.80 5.65 10.69
N GLY A 5 4.67 6.29 11.86
CA GLY A 5 3.73 7.39 12.08
C GLY A 5 4.02 8.60 11.18
N ALA A 6 5.29 8.96 10.99
CA ALA A 6 5.69 10.03 10.07
C ALA A 6 5.34 9.70 8.61
N SER A 7 5.60 8.47 8.16
CA SER A 7 5.24 8.00 6.81
C SER A 7 3.73 8.01 6.57
N VAL A 8 2.95 7.53 7.54
CA VAL A 8 1.47 7.54 7.46
C VAL A 8 0.94 8.97 7.44
N THR A 9 1.45 9.84 8.30
CA THR A 9 1.04 11.26 8.34
C THR A 9 1.31 11.93 6.98
N ARG A 10 2.50 11.71 6.41
CA ARG A 10 2.84 12.20 5.07
C ARG A 10 1.88 11.65 4.01
N ALA A 11 1.56 10.36 4.05
CA ALA A 11 0.64 9.75 3.09
C ALA A 11 -0.76 10.39 3.16
N VAL A 12 -1.28 10.62 4.37
CA VAL A 12 -2.58 11.28 4.58
C VAL A 12 -2.55 12.72 4.08
N LEU A 13 -1.50 13.49 4.40
CA LEU A 13 -1.38 14.88 3.95
C LEU A 13 -1.28 14.99 2.44
N VAL A 14 -0.46 14.14 1.80
CA VAL A 14 -0.31 14.13 0.34
C VAL A 14 -1.61 13.69 -0.33
N GLY A 15 -2.25 12.63 0.16
CA GLY A 15 -3.53 12.16 -0.37
C GLY A 15 -4.64 13.21 -0.25
N GLY A 16 -4.72 13.89 0.90
CA GLY A 16 -5.66 14.99 1.11
C GLY A 16 -5.37 16.20 0.23
N ALA A 17 -4.11 16.57 0.05
CA ALA A 17 -3.72 17.66 -0.85
C ALA A 17 -4.07 17.36 -2.31
N VAL A 18 -3.83 16.13 -2.77
CA VAL A 18 -4.22 15.68 -4.12
C VAL A 18 -5.74 15.70 -4.29
N TRP A 19 -6.48 15.19 -3.31
CA TRP A 19 -7.95 15.21 -3.35
C TRP A 19 -8.50 16.65 -3.39
N LEU A 20 -7.94 17.56 -2.59
CA LEU A 20 -8.32 18.98 -2.60
C LEU A 20 -8.02 19.63 -3.95
N ALA A 21 -6.86 19.35 -4.54
CA ALA A 21 -6.51 19.87 -5.87
C ALA A 21 -7.50 19.37 -6.94
N MET A 22 -7.90 18.10 -6.88
CA MET A 22 -8.93 17.53 -7.77
C MET A 22 -10.28 18.20 -7.60
N ALA A 23 -10.70 18.46 -6.36
CA ALA A 23 -11.95 19.15 -6.05
C ALA A 23 -11.96 20.60 -6.60
N ILE A 24 -10.85 21.33 -6.45
CA ILE A 24 -10.70 22.70 -6.98
C ILE A 24 -10.74 22.72 -8.51
N TRP A 25 -10.21 21.67 -9.17
CA TRP A 25 -10.22 21.54 -10.63
C TRP A 25 -11.56 21.02 -11.19
N GLY A 26 -12.57 20.82 -10.35
CA GLY A 26 -13.91 20.39 -10.77
C GLY A 26 -14.02 18.90 -11.09
N VAL A 27 -13.17 18.06 -10.51
CA VAL A 27 -13.29 16.59 -10.64
C VAL A 27 -14.25 16.09 -9.54
N ASP A 28 -15.38 15.53 -9.95
CA ASP A 28 -16.40 14.97 -9.04
C ASP A 28 -15.99 13.63 -8.43
N VAL A 29 -15.06 13.65 -7.46
CA VAL A 29 -14.59 12.47 -6.74
C VAL A 29 -14.93 12.62 -5.26
N TRP A 30 -16.20 12.38 -4.94
CA TRP A 30 -16.70 12.46 -3.58
C TRP A 30 -16.55 11.11 -2.84
N PRO A 31 -16.08 11.12 -1.59
CA PRO A 31 -16.05 9.92 -0.75
C PRO A 31 -17.45 9.31 -0.60
N ARG A 32 -17.67 8.11 -1.15
CA ARG A 32 -18.93 7.35 -1.02
C ARG A 32 -18.88 6.40 0.19
N HIS A 33 -17.74 5.73 0.37
CA HIS A 33 -17.46 4.85 1.50
C HIS A 33 -16.22 5.33 2.26
N PRO A 34 -16.35 6.35 3.14
CA PRO A 34 -15.22 6.92 3.86
C PRO A 34 -14.50 5.92 4.75
N LEU A 35 -15.21 4.91 5.29
CA LEU A 35 -14.59 3.85 6.08
C LEU A 35 -13.62 3.00 5.25
N SER A 36 -13.96 2.67 4.01
CA SER A 36 -13.06 1.95 3.12
C SER A 36 -11.84 2.79 2.76
N ILE A 37 -12.03 4.08 2.45
CA ILE A 37 -10.93 5.01 2.18
C ILE A 37 -9.96 5.06 3.37
N LEU A 38 -10.50 5.21 4.58
CA LEU A 38 -9.71 5.27 5.80
C LEU A 38 -8.98 3.94 6.04
N TRP A 39 -9.68 2.80 5.93
CA TRP A 39 -9.10 1.49 6.17
C TRP A 39 -7.97 1.19 5.17
N PHE A 40 -8.28 1.17 3.87
CA PHE A 40 -7.30 0.81 2.84
C PHE A 40 -6.20 1.86 2.68
N GLY A 41 -6.51 3.14 2.90
CA GLY A 41 -5.51 4.21 2.89
C GLY A 41 -4.54 4.12 4.08
N LEU A 42 -5.05 3.89 5.29
CA LEU A 42 -4.22 3.80 6.50
C LEU A 42 -3.35 2.54 6.48
N PHE A 43 -3.96 1.37 6.26
CA PHE A 43 -3.23 0.10 6.22
C PHE A 43 -2.31 0.02 4.99
N GLY A 44 -2.73 0.55 3.84
CA GLY A 44 -1.84 0.66 2.68
C GLY A 44 -0.61 1.54 2.94
N ALA A 45 -0.78 2.66 3.64
CA ALA A 45 0.33 3.50 4.08
C ALA A 45 1.21 2.81 5.13
N ALA A 46 0.61 2.07 6.06
CA ALA A 46 1.33 1.30 7.07
C ALA A 46 2.17 0.18 6.43
N MET A 47 1.63 -0.56 5.47
CA MET A 47 2.33 -1.60 4.72
C MET A 47 3.60 -1.06 4.06
N LEU A 48 3.47 0.05 3.33
CA LEU A 48 4.60 0.71 2.67
C LEU A 48 5.61 1.29 3.67
N ALA A 49 5.15 1.82 4.78
CA ALA A 49 6.01 2.33 5.83
C ALA A 49 6.82 1.20 6.50
N LEU A 50 6.18 0.07 6.82
CA LEU A 50 6.83 -1.11 7.40
C LEU A 50 7.83 -1.73 6.42
N ALA A 51 7.45 -1.85 5.15
CA ALA A 51 8.36 -2.29 4.09
C ALA A 51 9.57 -1.36 3.97
N GLY A 52 9.35 -0.04 3.95
CA GLY A 52 10.42 0.96 3.90
C GLY A 52 11.36 0.91 5.11
N VAL A 53 10.83 0.69 6.32
CA VAL A 53 11.67 0.51 7.52
C VAL A 53 12.53 -0.74 7.38
N MET A 54 11.98 -1.88 6.97
CA MET A 54 12.77 -3.09 6.78
C MET A 54 13.82 -2.95 5.67
N THR A 55 13.47 -2.29 4.57
CA THR A 55 14.44 -1.96 3.52
C THR A 55 15.55 -1.07 4.04
N SER A 56 15.24 -0.07 4.87
CA SER A 56 16.26 0.81 5.47
C SER A 56 17.20 0.09 6.42
N MET A 57 16.73 -0.95 7.12
CA MET A 57 17.57 -1.80 7.97
C MET A 57 18.48 -2.73 7.16
N TRP A 58 18.02 -3.19 6.00
CA TRP A 58 18.77 -4.10 5.14
C TRP A 58 19.78 -3.38 4.25
N ALA A 59 19.42 -2.20 3.74
CA ALA A 59 20.22 -1.44 2.79
C ALA A 59 21.50 -0.88 3.43
N GLU A 60 22.65 -1.30 2.92
CA GLU A 60 23.96 -0.71 3.28
C GLU A 60 24.28 0.54 2.43
N LYS A 61 23.69 0.62 1.25
CA LYS A 61 23.89 1.68 0.27
C LYS A 61 22.55 2.20 -0.22
N PHE A 62 22.51 3.46 -0.61
CA PHE A 62 21.32 4.07 -1.22
C PHE A 62 20.81 3.28 -2.43
N ASP A 63 21.73 2.70 -3.22
CA ASP A 63 21.38 1.87 -4.39
C ASP A 63 20.52 0.65 -4.02
N HIS A 64 20.72 0.06 -2.84
CA HIS A 64 19.94 -1.09 -2.39
C HIS A 64 18.49 -0.70 -2.07
N ALA A 65 18.30 0.47 -1.44
CA ALA A 65 16.96 0.99 -1.17
C ALA A 65 16.24 1.39 -2.47
N ALA A 66 16.97 2.00 -3.42
CA ALA A 66 16.43 2.32 -4.74
C ALA A 66 16.05 1.04 -5.52
N ALA A 67 16.85 -0.03 -5.42
CA ALA A 67 16.56 -1.31 -6.05
C ALA A 67 15.24 -1.93 -5.56
N VAL A 68 14.97 -1.92 -4.23
CA VAL A 68 13.69 -2.44 -3.71
C VAL A 68 12.50 -1.64 -4.27
N THR A 69 12.64 -0.32 -4.32
CA THR A 69 11.58 0.53 -4.85
C THR A 69 11.32 0.25 -6.33
N ASN A 70 12.38 0.18 -7.13
CA ASN A 70 12.28 0.08 -8.59
C ASN A 70 11.96 -1.34 -9.08
N PHE A 71 12.43 -2.37 -8.39
CA PHE A 71 12.27 -3.77 -8.83
C PHE A 71 11.20 -4.55 -8.07
N VAL A 72 10.70 -4.04 -6.94
CA VAL A 72 9.66 -4.71 -6.15
C VAL A 72 8.42 -3.84 -6.04
N ILE A 73 8.53 -2.65 -5.45
CA ILE A 73 7.36 -1.82 -5.15
C ILE A 73 6.70 -1.32 -6.44
N ALA A 74 7.46 -0.77 -7.38
CA ALA A 74 6.92 -0.24 -8.63
C ALA A 74 6.24 -1.33 -9.49
N PRO A 75 6.87 -2.50 -9.77
CA PRO A 75 6.20 -3.56 -10.53
C PRO A 75 4.93 -4.10 -9.85
N LEU A 76 4.95 -4.28 -8.52
CA LEU A 76 3.76 -4.72 -7.77
C LEU A 76 2.64 -3.66 -7.82
N SER A 77 2.98 -2.38 -7.79
CA SER A 77 2.01 -1.27 -7.89
C SER A 77 1.44 -1.09 -9.30
N LEU A 78 2.15 -1.56 -10.33
CA LEU A 78 1.66 -1.60 -11.71
C LEU A 78 0.74 -2.80 -11.93
N LEU A 79 1.04 -3.94 -11.30
CA LEU A 79 0.27 -5.19 -11.42
C LEU A 79 -1.04 -5.19 -10.58
N SER A 80 -1.29 -4.15 -9.81
CA SER A 80 -2.44 -4.02 -8.91
C SER A 80 -3.70 -3.42 -9.53
N GLY A 81 -3.82 -3.39 -10.87
CA GLY A 81 -5.04 -2.94 -11.55
C GLY A 81 -5.31 -1.43 -11.47
N THR A 82 -4.26 -0.63 -11.23
CA THR A 82 -4.31 0.84 -11.24
C THR A 82 -4.64 1.41 -12.62
N PHE A 83 -4.09 0.80 -13.67
CA PHE A 83 -4.22 1.25 -15.06
C PHE A 83 -5.08 0.34 -15.94
N TYR A 84 -5.45 -0.85 -15.46
CA TYR A 84 -6.15 -1.88 -16.23
C TYR A 84 -7.16 -2.62 -15.36
N SER A 85 -8.29 -3.05 -15.92
CA SER A 85 -9.20 -3.98 -15.23
C SER A 85 -8.54 -5.36 -15.19
N VAL A 86 -8.55 -5.97 -14.00
CA VAL A 86 -7.97 -7.32 -13.78
C VAL A 86 -8.79 -8.41 -14.48
N GLU A 87 -10.05 -8.13 -14.86
CA GLU A 87 -10.87 -9.06 -15.65
C GLU A 87 -10.36 -9.23 -17.09
N ALA A 88 -9.60 -8.27 -17.62
CA ALA A 88 -9.08 -8.32 -18.98
C ALA A 88 -7.76 -9.11 -19.11
N LEU A 89 -7.17 -9.56 -17.99
CA LEU A 89 -5.88 -10.25 -17.98
C LEU A 89 -6.04 -11.76 -18.19
N SER A 90 -5.01 -12.38 -18.79
CA SER A 90 -4.97 -13.84 -18.94
C SER A 90 -5.04 -14.53 -17.56
N PRO A 91 -5.51 -15.79 -17.50
CA PRO A 91 -5.78 -16.47 -16.23
C PRO A 91 -4.57 -16.46 -15.27
N THR A 92 -3.36 -16.57 -15.81
CA THR A 92 -2.11 -16.53 -15.05
C THR A 92 -1.88 -15.18 -14.38
N PHE A 93 -2.01 -14.07 -15.11
CA PHE A 93 -1.79 -12.75 -14.53
C PHE A 93 -2.89 -12.35 -13.54
N ARG A 94 -4.13 -12.78 -13.78
CA ARG A 94 -5.22 -12.61 -12.83
C ARG A 94 -4.92 -13.27 -11.48
N ALA A 95 -4.41 -14.51 -11.49
CA ALA A 95 -4.01 -15.20 -10.26
C ALA A 95 -2.88 -14.46 -9.52
N ILE A 96 -1.89 -13.93 -10.26
CA ILE A 96 -0.78 -13.16 -9.68
C ILE A 96 -1.27 -11.84 -9.07
N SER A 97 -2.16 -11.12 -9.75
CA SER A 97 -2.75 -9.89 -9.21
C SER A 97 -3.56 -10.14 -7.94
N HIS A 98 -4.30 -11.25 -7.85
CA HIS A 98 -5.02 -11.62 -6.62
C HIS A 98 -4.09 -12.06 -5.46
N ALA A 99 -2.87 -12.52 -5.75
CA ALA A 99 -1.87 -12.79 -4.72
C ALA A 99 -1.17 -11.52 -4.20
N ASN A 100 -1.31 -10.40 -4.92
CA ASN A 100 -0.61 -9.16 -4.62
C ASN A 100 -1.37 -8.30 -3.59
N PRO A 101 -0.80 -7.97 -2.41
CA PRO A 101 -1.46 -7.12 -1.42
C PRO A 101 -1.75 -5.70 -1.92
N PHE A 102 -0.97 -5.17 -2.87
CA PHE A 102 -1.21 -3.87 -3.49
C PHE A 102 -2.53 -3.81 -4.25
N PHE A 103 -2.96 -4.94 -4.83
CA PHE A 103 -4.25 -5.03 -5.53
C PHE A 103 -5.42 -4.74 -4.59
N TYR A 104 -5.40 -5.30 -3.38
CA TYR A 104 -6.46 -5.08 -2.39
C TYR A 104 -6.49 -3.64 -1.87
N ILE A 105 -5.31 -3.02 -1.67
CA ILE A 105 -5.22 -1.60 -1.27
C ILE A 105 -5.91 -0.72 -2.30
N ILE A 106 -5.54 -0.86 -3.58
CA ILE A 106 -6.03 0.00 -4.65
C ILE A 106 -7.51 -0.28 -4.96
N SER A 107 -7.90 -1.55 -5.03
CA SER A 107 -9.29 -1.96 -5.26
C SER A 107 -10.22 -1.44 -4.14
N GLY A 108 -9.82 -1.59 -2.88
CA GLY A 108 -10.59 -1.13 -1.72
C GLY A 108 -10.63 0.40 -1.57
N PHE A 109 -9.52 1.09 -1.88
CA PHE A 109 -9.48 2.55 -1.88
C PHE A 109 -10.35 3.12 -3.00
N ARG A 110 -10.31 2.51 -4.20
CA ARG A 110 -11.13 2.92 -5.36
C ARG A 110 -12.62 2.68 -5.11
N TYR A 111 -12.99 1.57 -4.49
CA TYR A 111 -14.36 1.33 -4.03
C TYR A 111 -14.87 2.46 -3.12
N GLY A 112 -13.97 3.01 -2.29
CA GLY A 112 -14.21 4.18 -1.45
C GLY A 112 -14.83 5.39 -2.16
N PHE A 113 -14.48 5.61 -3.43
CA PHE A 113 -14.93 6.76 -4.22
C PHE A 113 -15.90 6.39 -5.35
N LEU A 114 -15.69 5.23 -5.99
CA LEU A 114 -16.38 4.86 -7.23
C LEU A 114 -17.49 3.81 -7.05
N GLU A 115 -17.72 3.32 -5.82
CA GLU A 115 -18.70 2.26 -5.48
C GLU A 115 -18.51 0.94 -6.26
N ARG A 116 -17.41 0.82 -7.04
CA ARG A 116 -17.02 -0.38 -7.77
C ARG A 116 -15.79 -1.00 -7.16
N ALA A 117 -15.87 -2.29 -6.86
CA ALA A 117 -14.76 -3.10 -6.39
C ALA A 117 -14.48 -4.24 -7.38
N ASP A 118 -13.21 -4.42 -7.74
CA ASP A 118 -12.74 -5.54 -8.57
C ASP A 118 -12.52 -6.82 -7.73
N SER A 119 -12.73 -6.72 -6.42
CA SER A 119 -12.50 -7.81 -5.47
C SER A 119 -13.43 -7.70 -4.26
N ASN A 120 -13.59 -8.80 -3.52
CA ASN A 120 -14.34 -8.78 -2.28
C ASN A 120 -13.61 -7.92 -1.25
N ILE A 121 -14.20 -6.78 -0.90
CA ILE A 121 -13.63 -5.75 -0.02
C ILE A 121 -13.34 -6.31 1.37
N VAL A 122 -14.21 -7.18 1.90
CA VAL A 122 -14.02 -7.78 3.23
C VAL A 122 -12.80 -8.69 3.22
N VAL A 123 -12.69 -9.54 2.20
CA VAL A 123 -11.51 -10.42 2.04
C VAL A 123 -10.25 -9.59 1.86
N GLY A 124 -10.28 -8.57 1.00
CA GLY A 124 -9.14 -7.68 0.79
C GLY A 124 -8.72 -6.93 2.05
N GLY A 125 -9.68 -6.47 2.85
CA GLY A 125 -9.42 -5.80 4.13
C GLY A 125 -8.77 -6.72 5.16
N VAL A 126 -9.23 -7.97 5.25
CA VAL A 126 -8.65 -8.99 6.15
C VAL A 126 -7.25 -9.40 5.69
N VAL A 127 -7.05 -9.62 4.39
CA VAL A 127 -5.73 -9.96 3.83
C VAL A 127 -4.74 -8.84 4.07
N LEU A 128 -5.13 -7.59 3.82
CA LEU A 128 -4.27 -6.42 4.06
C LEU A 128 -3.89 -6.31 5.55
N LEU A 129 -4.86 -6.47 6.46
CA LEU A 129 -4.60 -6.45 7.89
C LEU A 129 -3.64 -7.58 8.31
N ALA A 130 -3.85 -8.80 7.79
CA ALA A 130 -2.99 -9.94 8.09
C ALA A 130 -1.54 -9.71 7.60
N VAL A 131 -1.37 -9.14 6.40
CA VAL A 131 -0.07 -8.76 5.86
C VAL A 131 0.60 -7.70 6.73
N ASP A 132 -0.12 -6.65 7.13
CA ASP A 132 0.43 -5.60 7.99
C ASP A 132 0.85 -6.11 9.36
N VAL A 133 0.04 -6.98 9.98
CA VAL A 133 0.41 -7.62 11.25
C VAL A 133 1.67 -8.47 11.06
N ALA A 134 1.77 -9.25 9.98
CA ALA A 134 2.95 -10.04 9.69
C ALA A 134 4.20 -9.18 9.50
N LEU A 135 4.11 -8.09 8.73
CA LEU A 135 5.21 -7.14 8.52
C LEU A 135 5.59 -6.42 9.81
N ALA A 136 4.61 -6.04 10.64
CA ALA A 136 4.86 -5.39 11.92
C ALA A 136 5.59 -6.33 12.89
N VAL A 137 5.17 -7.60 12.97
CA VAL A 137 5.84 -8.63 13.77
C VAL A 137 7.25 -8.88 13.24
N ALA A 138 7.43 -9.03 11.93
CA ALA A 138 8.74 -9.22 11.31
C ALA A 138 9.67 -8.03 11.62
N CYS A 139 9.19 -6.80 11.43
CA CYS A 139 9.93 -5.59 11.74
C CYS A 139 10.30 -5.53 13.23
N TYR A 140 9.38 -5.86 14.13
CA TYR A 140 9.64 -5.91 15.57
C TYR A 140 10.71 -6.94 15.93
N VAL A 141 10.63 -8.15 15.35
CA VAL A 141 11.62 -9.22 15.58
C VAL A 141 13.01 -8.82 15.07
N LEU A 142 13.09 -8.22 13.87
CA LEU A 142 14.35 -7.74 13.31
C LEU A 142 14.99 -6.65 14.18
N LEU A 143 14.18 -5.69 14.63
CA LEU A 143 14.62 -4.62 15.54
C LEU A 143 15.10 -5.20 16.88
N ARG A 144 14.34 -6.13 17.47
CA ARG A 144 14.69 -6.77 18.75
C ARG A 144 15.96 -7.61 18.66
N ARG A 145 16.21 -8.26 17.52
CA ARG A 145 17.45 -9.02 17.27
C ARG A 145 18.67 -8.11 17.03
N GLY A 146 18.49 -6.80 16.90
CA GLY A 146 19.56 -5.85 16.61
C GLY A 146 20.19 -6.07 15.22
N TRP A 147 19.45 -6.70 14.30
CA TRP A 147 19.97 -7.05 12.98
C TRP A 147 20.36 -5.78 12.22
N ARG A 148 21.66 -5.60 11.98
CA ARG A 148 22.28 -4.44 11.31
C ARG A 148 22.08 -3.07 11.99
N ILE A 149 21.66 -3.04 13.26
CA ILE A 149 21.52 -1.79 14.05
C ILE A 149 22.83 -1.41 14.76
N LYS A 150 23.81 -2.32 14.79
CA LYS A 150 25.20 -2.04 15.15
C LYS A 150 26.09 -2.14 13.92
N SER A 151 26.45 -0.99 13.37
CA SER A 151 27.80 -0.66 12.92
C SER A 151 28.00 0.85 13.01
#